data_AF-A0A9D6YV46-F1
#
_entry.id   AF-A0A9D6YV46-F1
#
_cell.length_a   1.000
_cell.length_b   1.000
_cell.length_c   1.000
_cell.angle_alpha   90.00
_cell.angle_beta   90.00
_cell.angle_gamma   90.00
#
_symmetry.space_group_name_H-M   'P 1'
#
loop_
_entity.id
_entity.type
_entity.pdbx_description
1 polymer ?
#
loop_
_entity_poly.entity_id
_entity_poly.type
_entity_poly.pdbx_seq_one_letter_code
_entity_poly.pdbx_strand_id
1 'polypeptide(L)' 'MLERLQKIISRAGITSRRKAEELIVQGRVTVNGKVIRELGTKADPD' A
#
# COMPACT_ATOMS: atom_id res chain seq x y z
N MET A 1 -5.74 -13.23 2.76
CA MET A 1 -6.63 -12.48 3.71
C MET A 1 -6.40 -11.00 3.46
N LEU A 2 -7.44 -10.22 3.16
CA LEU A 2 -7.25 -8.82 2.75
C LEU A 2 -6.73 -7.95 3.90
N GLU A 3 -5.52 -7.41 3.75
CA GLU A 3 -4.88 -6.50 4.70
C GLU A 3 -4.70 -5.12 4.08
N ARG A 4 -4.65 -4.06 4.91
CA ARG A 4 -4.48 -2.69 4.42
C ARG A 4 -3.13 -2.54 3.73
N LEU A 5 -3.13 -1.91 2.56
CA LEU A 5 -1.96 -1.79 1.68
C LEU A 5 -0.75 -1.17 2.41
N GLN A 6 -0.96 -0.13 3.22
CA GLN A 6 0.12 0.47 4.00
C GLN A 6 0.74 -0.46 5.05
N LYS A 7 -0.03 -1.44 5.54
CA LYS A 7 0.44 -2.44 6.50
C LYS A 7 1.24 -3.53 5.79
N ILE A 8 0.80 -3.95 4.60
CA ILE A 8 1.53 -4.87 3.72
C ILE A 8 2.89 -4.25 3.33
N ILE A 9 2.89 -3.02 2.82
CA ILE A 9 4.13 -2.30 2.42
C ILE A 9 5.09 -2.16 3.61
N SER A 10 4.56 -1.84 4.79
CA SER A 10 5.38 -1.70 5.99
C SER A 10 5.93 -3.02 6.51
N ARG A 11 5.15 -4.11 6.41
CA ARG A 11 5.58 -5.46 6.80
C ARG A 11 6.63 -6.01 5.85
N ALA A 12 6.58 -5.65 4.56
CA ALA A 12 7.60 -5.95 3.58
C ALA A 12 8.92 -5.17 3.81
N GLY A 13 8.98 -4.27 4.78
CA GLY A 13 10.18 -3.51 5.13
C GLY A 13 10.54 -2.39 4.15
N ILE A 14 9.66 -2.07 3.19
CA ILE A 14 9.92 -1.04 2.18
C ILE A 14 9.95 0.36 2.81
N THR A 15 8.98 0.65 3.67
CA THR A 15 8.90 1.94 4.36
C THR A 15 7.97 1.88 5.58
N SER A 16 7.83 2.96 6.34
CA SER A 16 6.90 3.01 7.47
C SER A 16 5.44 3.05 7.01
N ARG A 17 4.49 2.62 7.85
CA ARG A 17 3.04 2.69 7.54
C ARG A 17 2.59 4.08 7.09
N ARG A 18 3.05 5.14 7.78
CA ARG A 18 2.70 6.54 7.42
C ARG A 18 3.29 6.94 6.08
N LYS A 19 4.53 6.57 5.81
CA LYS A 19 5.17 6.87 4.52
C LYS A 19 4.52 6.09 3.37
N ALA A 20 4.07 4.86 3.63
CA ALA A 20 3.31 4.09 2.66
C ALA A 20 1.98 4.78 2.31
N GLU A 21 1.29 5.38 3.28
CA GLU A 21 0.08 6.19 3.02
C GLU A 21 0.39 7.42 2.14
N GLU A 22 1.49 8.14 2.41
CA GLU A 22 1.94 9.23 1.54
C GLU A 22 2.21 8.76 0.10
N LEU A 23 2.92 7.63 -0.06
CA LEU A 23 3.22 7.07 -1.38
C LEU A 23 1.96 6.63 -2.13
N ILE A 24 0.96 6.10 -1.41
CA ILE A 24 -0.35 5.77 -1.98
C ILE A 24 -1.00 7.05 -2.50
N VAL A 25 -1.16 8.09 -1.67
CA VAL A 25 -1.79 9.37 -2.07
C VAL A 25 -1.06 10.01 -3.27
N GLN A 26 0.27 9.92 -3.31
CA GLN A 26 1.08 10.40 -4.43
C GLN A 26 0.94 9.56 -5.72
N GLY A 27 0.23 8.44 -5.69
CA GLY A 27 0.08 7.51 -6.81
C GLY A 27 1.39 6.80 -7.17
N ARG A 28 2.27 6.60 -6.19
CA ARG A 28 3.54 5.88 -6.34
C ARG A 28 3.42 4.39 -6.06
N VAL A 29 2.25 3.92 -5.67
CA VAL A 29 1.97 2.51 -5.38
C VAL A 29 1.09 1.92 -6.47
N THR A 30 1.54 0.79 -7.02
CA THR A 30 0.82 0.02 -8.04
C THR A 30 0.59 -1.38 -7.53
N VAL A 31 -0.65 -1.87 -7.60
CA VAL A 31 -1.03 -3.24 -7.23
C VAL A 31 -1.62 -3.89 -8.47
N ASN A 32 -1.02 -5.00 -8.93
CA ASN A 32 -1.46 -5.73 -10.12
C ASN A 32 -1.65 -4.83 -11.36
N GLY A 33 -0.73 -3.90 -11.58
CA GLY A 33 -0.77 -2.95 -12.71
C GLY A 33 -1.73 -1.76 -12.55
N LYS A 34 -2.46 -1.66 -11.44
CA LYS A 34 -3.35 -0.52 -11.14
C LYS A 34 -2.70 0.42 -10.12
N VAL A 35 -2.59 1.70 -10.47
CA VAL A 35 -2.11 2.73 -9.55
C VAL A 35 -3.18 2.99 -8.49
N ILE A 36 -2.80 2.83 -7.22
CA ILE A 36 -3.70 3.05 -6.09
C ILE A 36 -3.40 4.42 -5.49
N ARG A 37 -4.45 5.23 -5.34
CA ARG A 37 -4.39 6.56 -4.69
C ARG A 37 -5.28 6.69 -3.46
N GLU A 38 -6.09 5.68 -3.19
CA GLU A 38 -7.07 5.70 -2.11
C GLU A 38 -6.47 5.10 -0.83
N LEU A 39 -6.60 5.82 0.28
CA LEU A 39 -6.16 5.33 1.58
C LEU A 39 -7.14 4.27 2.11
N GLY A 40 -6.60 3.22 2.72
CA GLY A 40 -7.42 2.13 3.25
C GLY A 40 -7.76 1.03 2.23
N THR A 41 -7.28 1.14 0.99
CA THR A 41 -7.28 0.01 0.06
C THR A 41 -6.69 -1.23 0.72
N LYS A 42 -7.37 -2.36 0.54
CA LYS A 42 -6.89 -3.66 1.01
C LYS A 42 -6.41 -4.48 -0.18
N ALA A 43 -5.34 -5.23 0.02
CA ALA A 43 -4.80 -6.15 -0.96
C ALA A 43 -4.52 -7.50 -0.29
N ASP A 44 -4.36 -8.55 -1.11
CA ASP A 44 -3.83 -9.81 -0.62
C ASP A 44 -2.30 -9.68 -0.52
N PRO A 45 -1.67 -10.02 0.62
CA PRO A 45 -0.21 -10.04 0.74
C PRO A 45 0.47 -11.22 0.02
N ASP A 46 -0.29 -12.24 -0.39
CA ASP A 46 0.20 -13.44 -1.10
C ASP A 46 0.10 -13.30 -2.63
#